data_AF-A0A952STR9-F1
#
_entry.id   AF-A0A952STR9-F1
#
_cell.length_a   1.000
_cell.length_b   1.000
_cell.length_c   1.000
_cell.angle_alpha   90.00
_cell.angle_beta   90.00
_cell.angle_gamma   90.00
#
_symmetry.space_group_name_H-M   'P 1'
#
loop_
_entity.id
_entity.type
_entity.pdbx_description
1 polymer ?
#
loop_
_entity_poly.entity_id
_entity_poly.type
_entity_poly.pdbx_seq_one_letter_code
_entity_poly.pdbx_strand_id
1 'polypeptide(L)'
;MGLDFAIDELYATGWSALDTVGCEHHTDGRSFPRSSRVSAEFESAGFDFSVRHIQLFDCYRAEWRERGGSAAGAVVGQTESEASVYALSQLRRNMSTATV
;
A
#
# COMPACT_ATOMS: atom_id res chain seq x y z
N MET A 1 13.24 2.82 0.33
CA MET A 1 12.70 2.99 1.69
C MET A 1 12.68 1.59 2.30
N GLY A 2 12.51 1.37 3.60
CA GLY A 2 12.49 0.00 4.14
C GLY A 2 11.08 -0.57 4.13
N LEU A 3 10.92 -1.88 4.00
CA LEU A 3 9.64 -2.52 4.30
C LEU A 3 9.22 -2.22 5.76
N ASP A 4 10.17 -2.17 6.69
CA ASP A 4 9.96 -1.75 8.08
C ASP A 4 9.24 -0.40 8.18
N PHE A 5 9.74 0.59 7.45
CA PHE A 5 9.17 1.93 7.44
C PHE A 5 7.77 1.92 6.81
N ALA A 6 7.57 1.19 5.71
CA ALA A 6 6.25 1.06 5.11
C ALA A 6 5.22 0.47 6.08
N ILE A 7 5.64 -0.53 6.88
CA ILE A 7 4.80 -1.15 7.92
C ILE A 7 4.53 -0.15 9.05
N ASP A 8 5.52 0.59 9.53
CA ASP A 8 5.33 1.62 10.56
C ASP A 8 4.28 2.65 10.11
N GLU A 9 4.41 3.13 8.88
CA GLU A 9 3.53 4.14 8.31
C GLU A 9 2.10 3.61 8.15
N LEU A 10 1.94 2.34 7.81
CA LEU A 10 0.63 1.67 7.73
C LEU A 10 0.00 1.55 9.12
N TYR A 11 0.76 1.11 10.13
CA TYR A 11 0.26 0.97 11.49
C TYR A 11 -0.13 2.32 12.10
N ALA A 12 0.59 3.40 11.75
CA ALA A 12 0.23 4.76 12.13
C ALA A 12 -1.15 5.22 11.62
N THR A 13 -1.73 4.54 10.61
CA THR A 13 -3.11 4.79 10.13
C THR A 13 -4.18 4.02 10.89
N GLY A 14 -3.82 3.40 12.03
CA GLY A 14 -4.70 2.52 12.80
C GLY A 14 -4.95 1.17 12.14
N TRP A 15 -4.16 0.79 11.14
CA TRP A 15 -4.21 -0.56 10.59
C TRP A 15 -3.82 -1.56 11.67
N SER A 16 -4.61 -2.61 11.83
CA SER A 16 -4.30 -3.72 12.74
C SER A 16 -4.60 -5.04 12.04
N ALA A 17 -3.78 -6.04 12.31
CA ALA A 17 -3.92 -7.38 11.75
C ALA A 17 -4.98 -8.23 12.49
N LEU A 18 -6.07 -7.62 12.94
CA LEU A 18 -7.20 -8.35 13.55
C LEU A 18 -7.77 -9.40 12.59
N ASP A 19 -7.67 -9.14 11.27
CA ASP A 19 -7.82 -10.12 10.20
C ASP A 19 -6.47 -10.35 9.51
N THR A 20 -5.86 -11.51 9.74
CA THR A 20 -4.57 -11.89 9.13
C THR A 20 -4.75 -12.52 7.74
N VAL A 21 -5.99 -12.67 7.25
CA VAL A 21 -6.25 -13.23 5.92
C VAL A 21 -5.65 -12.31 4.85
N GLY A 22 -4.73 -12.86 4.06
CA GLY A 22 -4.01 -12.12 3.02
C GLY A 22 -2.84 -11.29 3.53
N CYS A 23 -2.39 -11.50 4.77
CA CYS A 23 -1.17 -10.89 5.32
C CYS A 23 0.06 -11.81 5.22
N GLU A 24 1.24 -11.21 5.29
CA GLU A 24 2.53 -11.83 5.55
C GLU A 24 3.09 -11.34 6.87
N HIS A 25 4.07 -12.07 7.40
CA HIS A 25 4.74 -11.71 8.64
C HIS A 25 6.13 -11.18 8.31
N HIS A 26 6.44 -10.03 8.89
CA HIS A 26 7.78 -9.48 8.90
C HIS A 26 8.67 -10.25 9.90
N THR A 27 9.99 -10.11 9.79
CA THR A 27 10.95 -10.84 10.64
C THR A 27 10.86 -10.46 12.13
N ASP A 28 10.27 -9.30 12.43
CA ASP A 28 9.99 -8.82 13.78
C ASP A 28 8.63 -9.30 14.34
N GLY A 29 7.87 -10.09 13.57
CA GLY A 29 6.57 -10.63 13.95
C GLY A 29 5.36 -9.77 13.59
N ARG A 30 5.55 -8.54 13.07
CA ARG A 30 4.43 -7.71 12.60
C ARG A 30 3.81 -8.30 11.35
N SER A 31 2.49 -8.23 11.28
CA SER A 31 1.74 -8.64 10.08
C SER A 31 1.52 -7.46 9.14
N PHE A 32 1.69 -7.67 7.83
CA PHE A 32 1.42 -6.66 6.80
C PHE A 32 0.69 -7.29 5.61
N PRO A 33 -0.17 -6.53 4.89
CA PRO A 33 -0.94 -7.09 3.78
C PRO A 33 -0.06 -7.43 2.57
N ARG A 34 -0.34 -8.57 1.93
CA ARG A 34 0.22 -8.91 0.61
C ARG A 34 -0.31 -7.96 -0.46
N SER A 35 0.37 -7.87 -1.61
CA SER A 35 -0.06 -7.02 -2.73
C SER A 35 -1.49 -7.32 -3.20
N SER A 36 -1.94 -8.59 -3.14
CA SER A 36 -3.32 -8.98 -3.42
C SER A 36 -4.33 -8.39 -2.43
N ARG A 37 -4.03 -8.40 -1.13
CA ARG A 37 -4.88 -7.78 -0.10
C ARG A 37 -4.89 -6.27 -0.25
N VAL A 38 -3.73 -5.66 -0.50
CA VAL A 38 -3.63 -4.22 -0.79
C VAL A 38 -4.54 -3.84 -1.96
N SER A 39 -4.49 -4.61 -3.06
CA SER A 39 -5.34 -4.37 -4.23
C SER A 39 -6.83 -4.38 -3.89
N ALA A 40 -7.28 -5.34 -3.06
CA ALA A 40 -8.66 -5.41 -2.61
C ALA A 40 -9.07 -4.22 -1.74
N GLU A 41 -8.17 -3.71 -0.89
CA GLU A 41 -8.42 -2.50 -0.09
C GLU A 41 -8.59 -1.26 -0.98
N PHE A 42 -7.78 -1.11 -2.03
CA PHE A 42 -7.93 -0.03 -3.02
C PHE A 42 -9.24 -0.17 -3.80
N GLU A 43 -9.62 -1.38 -4.22
CA GLU A 43 -10.86 -1.62 -4.96
C GLU A 43 -12.10 -1.30 -4.10
N SER A 44 -12.09 -1.74 -2.84
CA SER A 44 -13.07 -1.41 -1.80
C SER A 44 -13.20 0.11 -1.60
N ALA A 45 -12.07 0.81 -1.64
CA ALA A 45 -11.98 2.25 -1.56
C ALA A 45 -12.40 3.00 -2.85
N GLY A 46 -12.71 2.28 -3.94
CA GLY A 46 -13.14 2.87 -5.21
C GLY A 46 -11.99 3.27 -6.15
N PHE A 47 -10.78 2.73 -5.93
CA PHE A 47 -9.59 3.00 -6.74
C PHE A 47 -9.13 1.77 -7.51
N ASP A 48 -8.56 2.00 -8.69
CA ASP A 48 -7.82 0.99 -9.46
C ASP A 48 -6.35 1.06 -9.07
N PHE A 49 -5.81 -0.04 -8.52
CA PHE A 49 -4.43 -0.14 -8.05
C PHE A 49 -3.58 -1.04 -8.95
N SER A 50 -2.33 -0.64 -9.18
CA SER A 50 -1.37 -1.45 -9.92
C SER A 50 0.05 -1.25 -9.40
N VAL A 51 0.87 -2.30 -9.51
CA VAL A 51 2.30 -2.26 -9.20
C VAL A 51 3.08 -2.73 -10.41
N ARG A 52 4.16 -2.03 -10.74
CA ARG A 52 5.00 -2.33 -11.91
C ARG A 52 6.46 -2.23 -11.55
N HIS A 53 7.24 -3.24 -11.93
CA HIS A 53 8.70 -3.21 -11.85
C HIS A 53 9.27 -2.34 -12.96
N ILE A 54 10.04 -1.33 -12.58
CA ILE A 54 10.75 -0.43 -13.48
C ILE A 54 12.19 -0.91 -13.57
N GLN A 55 12.43 -1.84 -14.50
CA GLN A 55 13.70 -2.55 -14.66
C GLN A 55 14.91 -1.61 -14.78
N LEU A 56 14.76 -0.46 -15.45
CA LEU A 56 15.83 0.53 -15.63
C LEU A 56 16.36 1.09 -14.30
N PHE A 57 15.51 1.19 -13.29
CA PHE A 57 15.84 1.72 -11.97
C PHE A 57 15.82 0.66 -10.87
N ASP A 58 15.60 -0.60 -11.25
CA ASP A 58 15.40 -1.75 -10.36
C ASP A 58 14.51 -1.45 -9.15
N CYS A 59 13.34 -0.88 -9.40
CA CYS A 59 12.39 -0.48 -8.38
C CYS A 59 10.95 -0.82 -8.76
N TYR A 60 10.05 -0.81 -7.79
CA TYR A 60 8.64 -1.08 -7.98
C TYR A 60 7.85 0.22 -7.79
N ARG A 61 7.08 0.59 -8.79
CA ARG A 61 6.15 1.72 -8.72
C ARG A 61 4.75 1.20 -8.48
N ALA A 62 4.17 1.57 -7.34
CA ALA A 62 2.78 1.35 -7.01
C ALA A 62 2.00 2.63 -7.33
N GLU A 63 0.92 2.52 -8.09
CA GLU A 63 0.09 3.65 -8.50
C GLU A 63 -1.39 3.32 -8.41
N TRP A 64 -2.20 4.32 -8.09
CA TRP A 64 -3.65 4.20 -8.01
C TRP A 64 -4.38 5.38 -8.63
N ARG A 65 -5.56 5.08 -9.16
CA ARG A 65 -6.39 6.02 -9.91
C ARG A 65 -7.84 5.89 -9.49
N GLU A 66 -8.57 6.99 -9.54
CA GLU A 66 -10.03 6.93 -9.39
C GLU A 66 -10.63 6.24 -10.61
N ARG A 67 -11.80 5.60 -10.47
CA ARG A 67 -12.51 4.96 -11.61
C ARG A 67 -12.84 5.91 -12.76
N GLY A 68 -12.79 7.23 -12.53
CA GLY A 68 -12.88 8.27 -13.57
C GLY A 68 -11.59 8.50 -14.36
N GLY A 69 -10.53 7.73 -14.08
CA GLY A 69 -9.24 7.80 -14.76
C GLY A 69 -8.28 8.87 -14.25
N SER A 70 -8.66 9.68 -13.26
CA SER A 70 -7.74 10.66 -12.68
C SER A 70 -6.69 9.97 -11.81
N ALA A 71 -5.43 10.35 -11.98
CA ALA A 71 -4.34 9.82 -11.15
C ALA A 71 -4.49 10.35 -9.72
N ALA A 72 -4.64 9.45 -8.75
CA ALA A 72 -4.85 9.81 -7.35
C ALA A 72 -3.55 9.78 -6.54
N GLY A 73 -2.61 8.89 -6.90
CA GLY A 73 -1.28 8.89 -6.30
C GLY A 73 -0.36 7.80 -6.84
N ALA A 74 0.91 7.91 -6.49
CA ALA A 74 1.93 6.91 -6.80
C ALA A 74 3.06 6.97 -5.78
N VAL A 75 3.66 5.82 -5.49
CA VAL A 75 4.85 5.66 -4.66
C VAL A 75 5.82 4.67 -5.31
N VAL A 76 7.09 4.72 -4.90
CA VAL A 76 8.14 3.82 -5.38
C VAL A 76 8.81 3.16 -4.19
N GLY A 77 9.03 1.85 -4.28
CA GLY A 77 9.78 1.04 -3.32
C GLY A 77 10.82 0.17 -4.02
N GLN A 78 11.74 -0.42 -3.25
CA GLN A 78 12.74 -1.36 -3.76
C GLN A 78 12.14 -2.75 -4.01
N THR A 79 11.07 -3.11 -3.30
CA THR A 79 10.34 -4.37 -3.49
C THR A 79 8.85 -4.12 -3.75
N GLU A 80 8.17 -5.12 -4.34
CA GLU A 80 6.72 -5.06 -4.55
C GLU A 80 5.96 -4.87 -3.23
N SER A 81 6.35 -5.62 -2.19
CA SER A 81 5.71 -5.54 -0.86
C SER A 81 5.88 -4.16 -0.23
N GLU A 82 7.09 -3.59 -0.27
CA GLU A 82 7.35 -2.24 0.25
C GLU A 82 6.48 -1.20 -0.45
N ALA A 83 6.49 -1.19 -1.79
CA ALA A 83 5.73 -0.23 -2.58
C ALA A 83 4.21 -0.36 -2.31
N SER A 84 3.71 -1.60 -2.20
CA SER A 84 2.30 -1.89 -1.97
C SER A 84 1.84 -1.46 -0.56
N VAL A 85 2.59 -1.85 0.48
CA VAL A 85 2.27 -1.52 1.88
C VAL A 85 2.32 -0.01 2.09
N TYR A 86 3.32 0.66 1.53
CA TYR A 86 3.42 2.12 1.63
C TYR A 86 2.32 2.84 0.83
N ALA A 87 1.92 2.32 -0.34
CA ALA A 87 0.78 2.88 -1.07
C ALA A 87 -0.50 2.83 -0.24
N LEU A 88 -0.75 1.71 0.46
CA LEU A 88 -1.93 1.58 1.32
C LEU A 88 -1.92 2.57 2.49
N SER A 89 -0.75 2.82 3.11
CA SER A 89 -0.66 3.81 4.18
C SER A 89 -0.99 5.22 3.68
N GLN A 90 -0.54 5.58 2.47
CA GLN A 90 -0.86 6.86 1.85
C GLN A 90 -2.36 7.00 1.54
N LEU A 91 -2.99 5.95 0.96
CA LEU A 91 -4.43 5.94 0.71
C LEU A 91 -5.22 6.21 2.00
N ARG A 92 -4.90 5.46 3.06
CA ARG A 92 -5.61 5.56 4.34
C ARG A 92 -5.43 6.94 5.00
N ARG A 93 -4.25 7.56 4.88
CA ARG A 93 -4.01 8.94 5.35
C ARG A 93 -4.81 9.97 4.58
N ASN A 94 -4.87 9.83 3.26
CA ASN A 94 -5.63 10.74 2.41
C ASN A 94 -7.13 10.66 2.72
N MET A 95 -7.65 9.44 2.94
CA MET A 95 -9.04 9.24 3.35
C MET A 95 -9.34 9.81 4.74
N SER A 96 -8.41 9.67 5.68
CA SER A 96 -8.56 10.22 7.03
C SER A 96 -8.58 11.75 7.03
N THR A 97 -7.78 12.37 6.14
CA THR A 97 -7.69 13.84 6.02
C THR A 97 -8.90 14.44 5.30
N ALA A 98 -9.57 13.70 4.41
CA ALA A 98 -10.70 14.19 3.62
C ALA A 98 -12.03 14.35 4.41
N THR A 99 -12.05 14.07 5.71
CA THR A 99 -13.27 14.10 6.56
C THR A 99 -13.40 15.40 7.39
N VAL A 100 -12.90 16.54 6.91
CA VAL A 100 -12.98 17.85 7.61
C VAL A 100 -13.73 18.89 6.78
#